data_AF-A0A7S3GBW4-F1
#
_entry.id   AF-A0A7S3GBW4-F1
#
_cell.length_a   1.000
_cell.length_b   1.000
_cell.length_c   1.000
_cell.angle_alpha   90.00
_cell.angle_beta   90.00
_cell.angle_gamma   90.00
#
_symmetry.space_group_name_H-M   'P 1'
#
loop_
_entity.id
_entity.type
_entity.pdbx_description
1 polymer ?
#
loop_
_entity_poly.entity_id
_entity_poly.type
_entity_poly.pdbx_seq_one_letter_code
_entity_poly.pdbx_strand_id
1 'polypeptide(L)'
;PTLQDAWYFGNKLKQYSIAEQGAIAFPVFVILLSTMIPISLYVTVEFVKIGIALFLEQDVKMYDEETDRRMRARTSNLVDGLGQVTHVFADKTGTLTRNEMVFKKCYVDGVKYGEASSFDREICTALGATENKKLVDFLRCMAICHEVNAELEDAKSSHTHYITVDGEKSGL
;
A
#
# COMPACT_ATOMS: atom_id res chain seq x y z
N PRO A 1 -14.78 -16.71 -65.46
CA PRO A 1 -16.04 -17.20 -64.88
C PRO A 1 -16.37 -16.42 -63.60
N THR A 2 -17.37 -15.54 -63.66
CA THR A 2 -17.82 -14.81 -62.47
C THR A 2 -18.69 -15.72 -61.61
N LEU A 3 -18.79 -15.47 -60.30
CA LEU A 3 -19.61 -16.29 -59.40
C LEU A 3 -21.09 -16.35 -59.86
N GLN A 4 -21.53 -15.35 -60.63
CA GLN A 4 -22.86 -15.24 -61.22
C GLN A 4 -23.11 -16.24 -62.36
N ASP A 5 -22.06 -16.86 -62.91
CA ASP A 5 -22.11 -17.85 -64.00
C ASP A 5 -22.13 -19.30 -63.50
N ALA A 6 -22.08 -19.52 -62.18
CA ALA A 6 -22.06 -20.85 -61.58
C ALA A 6 -23.46 -21.50 -61.61
N TRP A 7 -23.66 -22.46 -62.53
CA TRP A 7 -24.95 -23.12 -62.79
C TRP A 7 -25.60 -23.79 -61.57
N TYR A 8 -24.80 -24.19 -60.58
CA TYR A 8 -25.24 -24.98 -59.42
C TYR A 8 -25.68 -24.14 -58.21
N PHE A 9 -25.39 -22.83 -58.16
CA PHE A 9 -25.84 -21.95 -57.08
C PHE A 9 -27.28 -21.41 -57.28
N GLY A 10 -27.92 -21.77 -58.39
CA GLY A 10 -29.25 -21.29 -58.78
C GLY A 10 -29.26 -19.79 -59.13
N ASN A 11 -30.37 -19.30 -59.70
CA ASN A 11 -30.53 -17.89 -60.09
C ASN A 11 -30.57 -16.90 -58.91
N LYS A 12 -30.33 -17.35 -57.67
CA LYS A 12 -30.39 -16.51 -56.45
C LYS A 12 -29.34 -15.40 -56.45
N LEU A 13 -28.20 -15.61 -57.09
CA LEU A 13 -27.13 -14.60 -57.20
C LEU A 13 -27.39 -13.56 -58.29
N LYS A 14 -28.26 -13.82 -59.27
CA LYS A 14 -28.67 -12.85 -60.30
C LYS A 14 -29.80 -11.91 -59.83
N GLN A 15 -30.42 -12.22 -58.69
CA GLN A 15 -31.54 -11.45 -58.14
C GLN A 15 -31.09 -10.17 -57.41
N TYR A 16 -29.83 -10.10 -56.97
CA TYR A 16 -29.28 -8.97 -56.22
C TYR A 16 -28.25 -8.19 -57.05
N SER A 17 -28.26 -6.86 -56.97
CA SER A 17 -27.24 -6.00 -57.58
C SER A 17 -25.86 -6.25 -56.97
N ILE A 18 -24.77 -5.97 -57.69
CA ILE A 18 -23.39 -6.12 -57.19
C ILE A 18 -23.19 -5.35 -55.87
N ALA A 19 -23.81 -4.17 -55.75
CA ALA A 19 -23.76 -3.37 -54.52
C ALA A 19 -24.46 -4.06 -53.34
N GLU A 20 -25.60 -4.72 -53.58
CA GLU A 20 -26.35 -5.47 -52.56
C GLU A 20 -25.59 -6.74 -52.14
N GLN A 21 -24.93 -7.41 -53.09
CA GLN A 21 -24.06 -8.56 -52.80
C GLN A 21 -22.89 -8.16 -51.91
N GLY A 22 -22.23 -7.02 -52.20
CA GLY A 22 -21.17 -6.48 -51.35
C GLY A 22 -21.68 -6.10 -49.96
N ALA A 23 -22.86 -5.46 -49.87
CA ALA A 23 -23.48 -5.07 -48.61
C ALA A 23 -23.86 -6.27 -47.72
N ILE A 24 -24.25 -7.41 -48.31
CA ILE A 24 -24.54 -8.64 -47.57
C ILE A 24 -23.25 -9.42 -47.24
N ALA A 25 -22.30 -9.51 -48.18
CA ALA A 25 -21.08 -10.29 -48.00
C ALA A 25 -20.13 -9.66 -46.96
N PHE A 26 -20.08 -8.33 -46.88
CA PHE A 26 -19.22 -7.61 -45.93
C PHE A 26 -19.46 -8.01 -44.46
N PRO A 27 -20.68 -7.87 -43.88
CA PRO A 27 -20.93 -8.26 -42.50
C PRO A 27 -20.80 -9.77 -42.27
N VAL A 28 -21.13 -10.60 -43.27
CA VAL A 28 -20.94 -12.06 -43.19
C VAL A 28 -19.46 -12.41 -43.03
N PHE A 29 -18.58 -11.75 -43.77
CA PHE A 29 -17.14 -11.94 -43.65
C PHE A 29 -16.60 -11.42 -42.30
N VAL A 30 -17.14 -10.32 -41.79
CA VAL A 30 -16.81 -9.79 -40.45
C VAL A 30 -17.19 -10.77 -39.35
N ILE A 31 -18.38 -11.39 -39.41
CA ILE A 31 -18.81 -12.42 -38.45
C ILE A 31 -17.93 -13.67 -38.56
N LEU A 32 -17.51 -14.05 -39.77
CA LEU A 32 -16.63 -15.20 -39.96
C LEU A 32 -15.25 -14.97 -39.33
N LEU A 33 -14.72 -13.75 -39.47
CA LEU A 33 -13.45 -13.32 -38.86
C LEU A 33 -13.55 -13.01 -37.36
N SER A 34 -14.74 -12.83 -36.78
CA SER A 34 -14.86 -12.49 -35.35
C SER A 34 -14.38 -13.60 -34.42
N THR A 35 -14.24 -14.83 -34.93
CA THR A 35 -13.64 -15.96 -34.20
C THR A 35 -12.12 -15.82 -34.00
N MET A 36 -11.46 -14.92 -34.73
CA MET A 36 -10.02 -14.68 -34.59
C MET A 36 -9.66 -14.04 -33.24
N ILE A 37 -10.56 -13.23 -32.67
CA ILE A 37 -10.41 -12.68 -31.31
C ILE A 37 -11.41 -13.42 -30.39
N PRO A 38 -10.95 -14.41 -29.62
CA PRO A 38 -11.83 -15.16 -28.74
C PRO A 38 -12.35 -14.26 -27.62
N ILE A 39 -13.66 -14.02 -27.58
CA ILE A 39 -14.34 -13.28 -26.50
C ILE A 39 -14.06 -13.94 -25.13
N SER A 40 -13.90 -15.26 -25.11
CA SER A 40 -13.60 -16.03 -23.91
C SER A 40 -12.23 -15.70 -23.30
N LEU A 41 -11.22 -15.33 -24.10
CA LEU A 41 -9.88 -15.03 -23.60
C LEU A 41 -9.90 -13.86 -22.60
N TYR A 42 -10.64 -12.80 -22.92
CA TYR A 42 -10.78 -11.64 -22.05
C TYR A 42 -11.39 -12.03 -20.71
N VAL A 43 -12.49 -12.78 -20.74
CA VAL A 43 -13.19 -13.23 -19.53
C VAL A 43 -12.31 -14.16 -18.69
N THR A 44 -11.57 -15.09 -19.33
CA THR A 44 -10.66 -16.00 -18.63
C THR A 44 -9.54 -15.25 -17.92
N VAL A 45 -8.95 -14.21 -18.54
CA VAL A 45 -7.90 -13.40 -17.92
C VAL A 45 -8.42 -12.69 -16.67
N GLU A 46 -9.65 -12.13 -16.71
CA GLU A 46 -10.27 -11.52 -15.55
C GLU A 46 -10.48 -12.52 -14.40
N PHE A 47 -10.93 -13.75 -14.70
CA PHE A 47 -11.04 -14.80 -13.69
C PHE A 47 -9.69 -15.19 -13.07
N VAL A 48 -8.63 -15.25 -13.88
CA VAL A 48 -7.27 -15.51 -13.38
C VAL A 48 -6.80 -14.39 -12.45
N LYS A 49 -7.05 -13.12 -12.80
CA LYS A 49 -6.71 -11.97 -11.94
C LYS A 49 -7.43 -12.03 -10.59
N ILE A 50 -8.70 -12.40 -10.58
CA ILE A 50 -9.46 -12.61 -9.35
C ILE A 50 -8.85 -13.75 -8.53
N GLY A 51 -8.50 -14.87 -9.17
CA GLY A 51 -7.86 -16.00 -8.50
C GLY A 51 -6.52 -15.64 -7.84
N ILE A 52 -5.67 -14.87 -8.53
CA ILE A 52 -4.40 -14.38 -7.99
C ILE A 52 -4.64 -13.43 -6.80
N ALA A 53 -5.61 -12.51 -6.91
CA ALA A 53 -5.94 -11.60 -5.82
C ALA A 53 -6.34 -12.37 -4.55
N LEU A 54 -7.20 -13.38 -4.68
CA LEU A 54 -7.62 -14.23 -3.54
C LEU A 54 -6.44 -15.01 -2.94
N PHE A 55 -5.52 -15.50 -3.78
CA PHE A 55 -4.34 -16.20 -3.30
C PHE A 55 -3.42 -15.29 -2.47
N LEU A 56 -3.26 -14.03 -2.88
CA LEU A 56 -2.46 -13.05 -2.14
C LEU A 56 -3.10 -12.69 -0.79
N GLU A 57 -4.43 -12.57 -0.72
CA GLU A 57 -5.12 -12.29 0.56
C GLU A 57 -5.02 -13.44 1.58
N GLN A 58 -4.72 -14.65 1.12
CA GLN A 58 -4.55 -15.84 1.96
C GLN A 58 -3.10 -16.05 2.42
N ASP A 59 -2.15 -15.21 1.97
CA ASP A 59 -0.75 -15.35 2.34
C ASP A 59 -0.49 -14.92 3.80
N VAL A 60 -0.08 -15.89 4.63
CA VAL A 60 0.24 -15.68 6.05
C VAL A 60 1.44 -14.75 6.23
N LYS A 61 2.35 -14.64 5.25
CA LYS A 61 3.52 -13.75 5.35
C LYS A 61 3.16 -12.27 5.28
N MET A 62 1.98 -11.94 4.76
CA MET A 62 1.47 -10.57 4.67
C MET A 62 0.36 -10.30 5.70
N TYR A 63 0.36 -11.07 6.80
CA TYR A 63 -0.50 -10.87 7.96
C TYR A 63 0.29 -10.21 9.09
N ASP A 64 -0.31 -9.17 9.69
CA ASP A 64 0.22 -8.46 10.85
C ASP A 64 -0.48 -8.94 12.12
N GLU A 65 0.29 -9.58 13.02
CA GLU A 65 -0.18 -10.12 14.29
C GLU A 65 -0.50 -9.03 15.31
N GLU A 66 0.19 -7.88 15.28
CA GLU A 66 -0.01 -6.79 16.26
C GLU A 66 -1.37 -6.11 16.08
N THR A 67 -1.82 -5.97 14.83
CA THR A 67 -3.09 -5.29 14.49
C THR A 67 -4.21 -6.22 14.04
N ASP A 68 -3.96 -7.54 13.96
CA ASP A 68 -4.87 -8.55 13.41
C ASP A 68 -5.36 -8.21 11.99
N ARG A 69 -4.42 -7.79 11.13
CA ARG A 69 -4.73 -7.33 9.77
C ARG A 69 -4.03 -8.16 8.72
N ARG A 70 -4.81 -8.65 7.75
CA ARG A 70 -4.31 -9.30 6.54
C ARG A 70 -4.21 -8.34 5.36
N MET A 71 -3.32 -8.66 4.42
CA MET A 71 -3.29 -8.03 3.10
C MET A 71 -4.66 -8.13 2.41
N ARG A 72 -5.08 -7.04 1.75
CA ARG A 72 -6.36 -6.95 1.06
C ARG A 72 -6.20 -6.33 -0.32
N ALA A 73 -6.62 -7.07 -1.34
CA ALA A 73 -6.58 -6.63 -2.73
C ALA A 73 -7.93 -6.00 -3.11
N ARG A 74 -8.02 -4.67 -3.03
CA ARG A 74 -9.27 -3.93 -3.36
C ARG A 74 -9.58 -3.88 -4.87
N THR A 75 -8.57 -4.11 -5.71
CA THR A 75 -8.70 -4.02 -7.17
C THR A 75 -7.92 -5.16 -7.81
N SER A 76 -8.63 -6.19 -8.30
CA SER A 76 -8.03 -7.35 -8.98
C SER A 76 -7.32 -6.99 -10.28
N ASN A 77 -7.71 -5.89 -10.94
CA ASN A 77 -7.17 -5.55 -12.26
C ASN A 77 -5.74 -5.01 -12.22
N LEU A 78 -5.20 -4.76 -11.02
CA LEU A 78 -3.85 -4.24 -10.79
C LEU A 78 -2.83 -5.32 -10.39
N VAL A 79 -3.27 -6.55 -10.09
CA VAL A 79 -2.40 -7.59 -9.54
C VAL A 79 -1.28 -8.01 -10.48
N ASP A 80 -1.52 -7.97 -11.79
CA ASP A 80 -0.52 -8.22 -12.82
C ASP A 80 0.49 -7.08 -12.99
N GLY A 81 0.09 -5.85 -12.67
CA GLY A 81 0.97 -4.68 -12.67
C GLY A 81 1.99 -4.66 -11.53
N LEU A 82 1.73 -5.37 -10.42
CA LEU A 82 2.63 -5.43 -9.26
C LEU A 82 4.00 -6.01 -9.61
N GLY A 83 4.05 -6.95 -10.57
CA GLY A 83 5.32 -7.53 -11.06
C GLY A 83 6.12 -6.61 -11.98
N GLN A 84 5.56 -5.45 -12.37
CA GLN A 84 6.16 -4.51 -13.32
C GLN A 84 6.57 -3.18 -12.66
N VAL A 85 6.49 -3.08 -11.34
CA VAL A 85 6.84 -1.87 -10.60
C VAL A 85 8.33 -1.59 -10.71
N THR A 86 8.71 -0.38 -11.16
CA THR A 86 10.12 0.06 -11.30
C THR A 86 10.54 1.08 -10.25
N HIS A 87 9.61 1.85 -9.71
CA HIS A 87 9.86 2.90 -8.74
C HIS A 87 8.87 2.78 -7.59
N VAL A 88 9.36 2.96 -6.37
CA VAL A 88 8.54 2.98 -5.15
C VAL A 88 8.65 4.36 -4.53
N PHE A 89 7.53 5.05 -4.44
CA PHE A 89 7.41 6.28 -3.67
C PHE A 89 6.86 5.92 -2.30
N ALA A 90 7.66 6.10 -1.27
CA ALA A 90 7.28 5.85 0.12
C ALA A 90 7.14 7.18 0.86
N ASP A 91 6.10 7.28 1.69
CA ASP A 91 5.99 8.36 2.66
C ASP A 91 6.90 8.08 3.87
N LYS A 92 7.35 9.11 4.57
CA LYS A 92 8.20 8.96 5.75
C LYS A 92 7.37 8.57 6.97
N THR A 93 6.41 9.43 7.33
CA THR A 93 5.69 9.31 8.61
C THR A 93 4.54 8.33 8.47
N GLY A 94 4.42 7.38 9.40
CA GLY A 94 3.38 6.35 9.37
C GLY A 94 3.63 5.20 8.39
N THR A 95 4.64 5.31 7.50
CA THR A 95 5.09 4.20 6.64
C THR A 95 6.48 3.71 7.03
N LEU A 96 7.50 4.57 6.95
CA LEU A 96 8.88 4.18 7.31
C LEU A 96 9.13 4.26 8.83
N THR A 97 8.44 5.18 9.50
CA THR A 97 8.57 5.37 10.94
C THR A 97 7.27 5.03 11.64
N ARG A 98 7.34 4.16 12.65
CA ARG A 98 6.35 4.09 13.73
C ARG A 98 6.37 5.48 14.35
N ASN A 99 5.24 6.19 14.40
CA ASN A 99 5.12 7.57 14.89
C ASN A 99 5.37 7.65 16.41
N GLU A 100 6.53 7.17 16.83
CA GLU A 100 6.98 6.94 18.19
C GLU A 100 8.41 7.49 18.25
N MET A 101 8.58 8.56 19.00
CA MET A 101 9.86 9.24 19.15
C MET A 101 10.40 8.93 20.54
N VAL A 102 11.53 8.22 20.58
CA VAL A 102 12.21 7.89 21.84
C VAL A 102 13.43 8.78 22.01
N PHE A 103 13.53 9.46 23.14
CA PHE A 103 14.72 10.23 23.49
C PHE A 103 15.88 9.27 23.81
N LYS A 104 16.96 9.34 23.01
CA LYS A 104 18.07 8.38 23.11
C LYS A 104 19.37 8.99 23.63
N LYS A 105 19.72 10.19 23.17
CA LYS A 105 21.01 10.84 23.45
C LYS A 105 20.85 12.35 23.48
N CYS A 106 21.69 13.03 24.24
CA CYS A 106 21.78 14.48 24.21
C CYS A 106 23.23 14.96 24.36
N TYR A 107 23.47 16.23 24.01
CA TYR A 107 24.79 16.85 24.12
C TYR A 107 24.64 18.17 24.85
N VAL A 108 25.25 18.28 26.03
CA VAL A 108 25.14 19.45 26.90
C VAL A 108 26.52 19.82 27.42
N ASP A 109 26.89 21.08 27.27
CA ASP A 109 28.14 21.67 27.77
C ASP A 109 29.42 20.88 27.44
N GLY A 110 29.53 20.38 26.21
CA GLY A 110 30.71 19.63 25.78
C GLY A 110 30.64 18.12 26.04
N VAL A 111 29.63 17.66 26.79
CA VAL A 111 29.47 16.26 27.20
C VAL A 111 28.34 15.59 26.42
N LYS A 112 28.62 14.42 25.86
CA LYS A 112 27.61 13.55 25.22
C LYS A 112 27.05 12.60 26.28
N TYR A 113 25.73 12.51 26.35
CA TYR A 113 25.01 11.58 27.22
C TYR A 113 24.24 10.56 26.36
N GLY A 114 24.25 9.28 26.75
CA GLY A 114 23.56 8.19 26.03
C GLY A 114 24.45 7.38 25.10
N GLU A 115 25.77 7.42 25.31
CA GLU A 115 26.70 6.55 24.57
C GLU A 115 26.79 5.16 25.19
N ALA A 116 26.50 5.02 26.49
CA ALA A 116 26.37 3.76 27.21
C ALA A 116 24.95 3.16 27.09
N SER A 117 24.83 1.85 27.39
CA SER A 117 23.59 1.06 27.29
C SER A 117 22.42 1.53 28.17
N SER A 118 22.59 2.55 29.02
CA SER A 118 21.52 3.11 29.85
C SER A 118 21.65 4.63 29.99
N PHE A 119 20.96 5.36 29.11
CA PHE A 119 20.87 6.82 29.14
C PHE A 119 20.39 7.35 30.50
N ASP A 120 19.36 6.72 31.08
CA ASP A 120 18.76 7.12 32.35
C ASP A 120 19.76 7.06 33.50
N ARG A 121 20.60 6.02 33.53
CA ARG A 121 21.58 5.82 34.61
C ARG A 121 22.70 6.85 34.52
N GLU A 122 23.12 7.19 33.31
CA GLU A 122 24.15 8.19 33.06
C GLU A 122 23.69 9.58 33.49
N ILE A 123 22.45 9.96 33.14
CA ILE A 123 21.85 11.22 33.56
C ILE A 123 21.63 11.27 35.07
N CYS A 124 21.06 10.22 35.68
CA CYS A 124 20.87 10.17 37.14
C CYS A 124 22.19 10.31 37.90
N THR A 125 23.25 9.69 37.40
CA THR A 125 24.59 9.82 37.98
C THR A 125 25.14 11.23 37.81
N ALA A 126 24.98 11.83 36.61
CA ALA A 126 25.44 13.19 36.34
C ALA A 126 24.69 14.26 37.15
N LEU A 127 23.40 14.03 37.43
CA LEU A 127 22.57 14.88 38.30
C LEU A 127 22.94 14.72 39.78
N GLY A 128 23.35 13.52 40.22
CA GLY A 128 23.73 13.25 41.61
C GLY A 128 25.17 13.61 41.96
N ALA A 129 26.09 13.57 40.99
CA ALA A 129 27.53 13.70 41.25
C ALA A 129 28.04 15.15 41.28
N THR A 130 27.33 16.11 40.70
CA THR A 130 27.74 17.52 40.63
C THR A 130 26.56 18.40 40.25
N GLU A 131 26.46 19.60 40.83
CA GLU A 131 25.56 20.68 40.41
C GLU A 131 25.87 21.15 38.98
N ASN A 132 25.69 20.30 37.96
CA ASN A 132 25.80 20.72 36.58
C ASN A 132 24.56 21.52 36.22
N LYS A 133 24.56 22.78 36.67
CA LYS A 133 23.45 23.72 36.53
C LYS A 133 22.98 23.82 35.08
N LYS A 134 23.89 23.69 34.11
CA LYS A 134 23.58 23.69 32.68
C LYS A 134 22.78 22.46 32.23
N LEU A 135 23.07 21.28 32.77
CA LEU A 135 22.29 20.07 32.49
C LEU A 135 20.89 20.17 33.09
N VAL A 136 20.78 20.65 34.33
CA VAL A 136 19.49 20.86 35.01
C VAL A 136 18.65 21.90 34.27
N ASP A 137 19.24 23.02 33.86
CA ASP A 137 18.56 24.06 33.09
C ASP A 137 18.12 23.53 31.72
N PHE A 138 18.94 22.72 31.04
CA PHE A 138 18.57 22.06 29.77
C PHE A 138 17.37 21.12 29.92
N LEU A 139 17.37 20.24 30.93
CA LEU A 139 16.26 19.33 31.20
C LEU A 139 14.99 20.11 31.60
N ARG A 140 15.14 21.18 32.38
CA ARG A 140 14.04 22.08 32.75
C ARG A 140 13.43 22.78 31.53
N CYS A 141 14.24 23.23 30.58
CA CYS A 141 13.74 23.79 29.32
C CYS A 141 12.95 22.76 28.52
N MET A 142 13.43 21.51 28.40
CA MET A 142 12.67 20.46 27.71
C MET A 142 11.33 20.17 28.38
N ALA A 143 11.25 20.22 29.70
CA ALA A 143 10.03 19.94 30.47
C ALA A 143 9.02 21.10 30.49
N ILE A 144 9.42 22.34 30.23
CA ILE A 144 8.54 23.52 30.29
C ILE A 144 8.18 24.03 28.88
N CYS A 145 9.10 23.93 27.92
CA CYS A 145 8.93 24.45 26.56
C CYS A 145 8.21 23.44 25.66
N HIS A 146 7.04 22.96 26.08
CA HIS A 146 6.19 22.09 25.28
C HIS A 146 4.70 22.36 25.54
N GLU A 147 3.84 22.00 24.59
CA GLU A 147 2.38 22.07 24.73
C GLU A 147 1.75 20.73 25.16
N VAL A 148 2.56 19.80 25.68
CA VAL A 148 2.07 18.49 26.14
C VAL A 148 1.10 18.68 27.31
N ASN A 149 -0.09 18.11 27.18
CA ASN A 149 -1.03 17.95 28.28
C ASN A 149 -0.78 16.61 28.97
N ALA A 150 -0.62 16.61 30.29
CA ALA A 150 -0.39 15.40 31.06
C ALA A 150 -1.70 14.90 31.66
N GLU A 151 -2.14 13.71 31.26
CA GLU A 151 -3.28 13.04 31.86
C GLU A 151 -2.82 12.14 33.02
N LEU A 152 -3.50 12.24 34.17
CA LEU A 152 -3.23 11.37 35.31
C LEU A 152 -4.05 10.09 35.15
N GLU A 153 -3.39 9.00 34.78
CA GLU A 153 -4.00 7.67 34.77
C GLU A 153 -3.83 6.98 36.14
N ASP A 154 -4.89 6.37 36.66
CA ASP A 154 -4.88 5.72 37.98
C ASP A 154 -3.85 4.59 38.05
N ALA A 155 -2.88 4.76 38.95
CA ALA A 155 -1.69 3.93 39.12
C ALA A 155 -1.99 2.44 39.34
N LYS A 156 -1.94 1.62 38.27
CA LYS A 156 -1.92 0.15 38.39
C LYS A 156 -0.97 -0.62 37.46
N SER A 157 -0.13 0.00 36.65
CA SER A 157 0.95 -0.73 35.96
C SER A 157 2.30 -0.06 36.15
N SER A 158 3.24 -0.81 36.72
CA SER A 158 4.58 -0.34 36.99
C SER A 158 5.43 -0.39 35.71
N HIS A 159 6.20 0.67 35.52
CA HIS A 159 7.34 0.85 34.60
C HIS A 159 7.02 1.37 33.19
N THR A 160 7.44 2.63 33.00
CA THR A 160 7.43 3.47 31.77
C THR A 160 6.16 4.30 31.59
N HIS A 161 6.20 5.56 32.04
CA HIS A 161 5.20 6.56 31.64
C HIS A 161 5.45 6.91 30.17
N TYR A 162 4.64 6.35 29.27
CA TYR A 162 4.56 6.85 27.91
C TYR A 162 3.76 8.14 27.93
N ILE A 163 4.36 9.24 27.50
CA ILE A 163 3.62 10.46 27.18
C ILE A 163 2.93 10.18 25.85
N THR A 164 1.68 9.74 25.91
CA THR A 164 0.83 9.62 24.72
C THR A 164 0.46 11.03 24.28
N VAL A 165 1.11 11.52 23.24
CA VAL A 165 0.55 12.64 22.46
C VAL A 165 -0.63 12.03 21.72
N ASP A 166 -1.85 12.50 21.98
CA ASP A 166 -3.09 12.02 21.37
C ASP A 166 -3.03 12.11 19.84
N GLY A 167 -2.45 11.09 19.23
CA GLY A 167 -2.82 10.67 17.89
C GLY A 167 -4.05 9.81 18.07
N GLU A 168 -5.22 10.37 17.79
CA GLU A 168 -6.44 9.61 17.53
C GLU A 168 -6.05 8.32 16.81
N LYS A 169 -6.28 7.18 17.46
CA LYS A 169 -6.38 5.90 16.77
C LYS A 169 -7.61 6.00 15.88
N SER A 170 -7.46 6.67 14.73
CA SER A 170 -8.44 6.65 13.66
C SER A 170 -8.49 5.20 13.18
N GLY A 171 -9.51 4.48 13.64
CA GLY A 171 -9.87 3.18 13.14
C GLY A 171 -10.07 3.26 11.63
N LEU A 172 -9.25 2.51 10.92
CA LEU A 172 -9.44 2.06 9.54
C LEU A 172 -8.79 0.71 9.41
#